data_AF-A0A0G0HBE3-F1
#
_entry.id   AF-A0A0G0HBE3-F1
#
_cell.length_a   1.000
_cell.length_b   1.000
_cell.length_c   1.000
_cell.angle_alpha   90.00
_cell.angle_beta   90.00
_cell.angle_gamma   90.00
#
_symmetry.space_group_name_H-M   'P 1'
#
loop_
_entity.id
_entity.type
_entity.pdbx_description
1 polymer ?
#
loop_
_entity_poly.entity_id
_entity_poly.type
_entity_poly.pdbx_seq_one_letter_code
_entity_poly.pdbx_strand_id
1 'polypeptide(L)'
;MKYTSINTNTQIQEKEEESDLKDKQLASKIISDTKIDFDDNFLHLEKIIENEDFLEAVRKMPAEMKLDYTPEQAKKDLNKLKEAQRKFKEEDIKMISTAFERSIILACTKFKWLGKDAFLWPSNDFDDYVNHTDMMVSFDSKKLFDGPILALDATFGVRGINSKIEQIKSEIERGQLTELKYFTESGEDFKPLYAPRIVIGMEKDRVLNFLNVFGEEFDKKKKAEDMDFLSSNAVRSLIPLEIKKEAEHFKNYALELVKNNIDTPNDLKEKWTIIAGAYDLVLNEIEKILSTDEKQKELGIDLATKSAFQSRGGDQIYDAINRL
;
A
#
# COMPACT_ATOMS: atom_id res chain seq x y z
N MET A 1 35.75 24.47 -44.22
CA MET A 1 35.23 24.22 -42.86
C MET A 1 34.63 22.83 -42.83
N LYS A 2 35.20 21.89 -42.06
CA LYS A 2 34.58 20.59 -41.80
C LYS A 2 33.57 20.80 -40.67
N TYR A 3 32.28 20.71 -40.97
CA TYR A 3 31.25 20.64 -39.95
C TYR A 3 31.29 19.24 -39.34
N THR A 4 31.82 19.14 -38.14
CA THR A 4 31.70 17.93 -37.32
C THR A 4 30.25 17.88 -36.84
N SER A 5 29.41 17.08 -37.50
CA SER A 5 28.07 16.78 -37.01
C SER A 5 28.20 15.98 -35.72
N ILE A 6 28.09 16.65 -34.57
CA ILE A 6 27.99 16.00 -33.27
C ILE A 6 26.67 15.23 -33.29
N ASN A 7 26.76 13.92 -33.06
CA ASN A 7 25.62 13.01 -33.10
C ASN A 7 24.76 13.24 -31.84
N THR A 8 23.77 14.11 -31.96
CA THR A 8 22.87 14.52 -30.85
C THR A 8 22.15 13.35 -30.20
N ASN A 9 21.94 12.24 -30.92
CA ASN A 9 21.30 11.04 -30.39
C ASN A 9 22.17 10.33 -29.34
N THR A 10 23.48 10.32 -29.51
CA THR A 10 24.40 9.68 -28.55
C THR A 10 24.44 10.43 -27.23
N GLN A 11 24.42 11.77 -27.27
CA GLN A 11 24.41 12.60 -26.05
C GLN A 11 23.09 12.53 -25.27
N ILE A 12 21.98 12.23 -25.94
CA ILE A 12 20.68 12.01 -25.28
C ILE A 12 20.69 10.65 -24.57
N GLN A 13 21.15 9.60 -25.25
CA GLN A 13 21.27 8.25 -24.67
C GLN A 13 22.20 8.21 -23.45
N GLU A 14 23.37 8.84 -23.54
CA GLU A 14 24.32 8.90 -22.40
C GLU A 14 23.72 9.61 -21.17
N LYS A 15 22.90 10.66 -21.38
CA LYS A 15 22.22 11.36 -20.28
C LYS A 15 21.09 10.54 -19.66
N GLU A 16 20.35 9.79 -20.48
CA GLU A 16 19.31 8.88 -19.99
C GLU A 16 19.92 7.74 -19.15
N GLU A 17 21.01 7.14 -19.62
CA GLU A 17 21.73 6.08 -18.89
C GLU A 17 22.33 6.59 -17.57
N GLU A 18 22.89 7.80 -17.55
CA GLU A 18 23.42 8.40 -16.32
C GLU A 18 22.31 8.72 -15.30
N SER A 19 21.15 9.18 -15.78
CA SER A 19 19.97 9.45 -14.93
C SER A 19 19.44 8.17 -14.31
N ASP A 20 19.22 7.13 -15.12
CA ASP A 20 18.72 5.84 -14.65
C ASP A 20 19.68 5.20 -13.61
N LEU A 21 21.00 5.35 -13.79
CA LEU A 21 21.99 4.87 -12.83
C LEU A 21 21.88 5.60 -11.48
N LYS A 22 21.65 6.92 -11.48
CA LYS A 22 21.48 7.70 -10.24
C LYS A 22 20.21 7.31 -9.50
N ASP A 23 19.10 7.15 -10.21
CA ASP A 23 17.84 6.69 -9.63
C ASP A 23 17.98 5.31 -9.00
N LYS A 24 18.72 4.41 -9.68
CA LYS A 24 19.03 3.08 -9.17
C LYS A 24 19.87 3.14 -7.87
N GLN A 25 20.88 3.99 -7.83
CA GLN A 25 21.72 4.17 -6.64
C GLN A 25 20.92 4.73 -5.45
N LEU A 26 20.04 5.69 -5.69
CA LEU A 26 19.14 6.24 -4.66
C LEU A 26 18.21 5.16 -4.11
N ALA A 27 17.51 4.43 -4.99
CA ALA A 27 16.58 3.38 -4.58
C ALA A 27 17.30 2.28 -3.78
N SER A 28 18.47 1.83 -4.25
CA SER A 28 19.31 0.86 -3.55
C SER A 28 19.70 1.34 -2.15
N LYS A 29 20.06 2.63 -2.02
CA LYS A 29 20.40 3.24 -0.73
C LYS A 29 19.22 3.26 0.24
N ILE A 30 18.03 3.69 -0.21
CA ILE A 30 16.82 3.70 0.63
C ILE A 30 16.47 2.28 1.09
N ILE A 31 16.59 1.30 0.20
CA ILE A 31 16.39 -0.12 0.52
C ILE A 31 17.37 -0.59 1.60
N SER A 32 18.65 -0.22 1.53
CA SER A 32 19.64 -0.61 2.54
C SER A 32 19.47 0.12 3.87
N ASP A 33 19.10 1.40 3.83
CA ASP A 33 19.06 2.28 5.01
C ASP A 33 17.79 2.11 5.84
N THR A 34 16.68 1.71 5.20
CA THR A 34 15.42 1.49 5.90
C THR A 34 15.50 0.37 6.95
N LYS A 35 16.44 -0.59 6.81
CA LYS A 35 16.67 -1.73 7.75
C LYS A 35 15.39 -2.30 8.36
N ILE A 36 14.31 -2.33 7.58
CA ILE A 36 13.08 -2.99 7.99
C ILE A 36 13.39 -4.47 7.79
N ASP A 37 13.61 -5.17 8.90
CA ASP A 37 13.80 -6.61 8.90
C ASP A 37 12.44 -7.25 8.64
N PHE A 38 12.09 -7.36 7.35
CA PHE A 38 10.90 -8.06 6.89
C PHE A 38 11.08 -9.59 7.00
N ASP A 39 12.23 -10.11 7.44
CA ASP A 39 12.42 -11.57 7.51
C ASP A 39 12.10 -12.14 8.90
N ASP A 40 12.23 -11.34 9.96
CA ASP A 40 12.14 -11.84 11.34
C ASP A 40 10.71 -12.07 11.85
N ASN A 41 9.71 -11.37 11.29
CA ASN A 41 8.29 -11.50 11.72
C ASN A 41 7.42 -12.27 10.72
N PHE A 42 8.00 -12.78 9.62
CA PHE A 42 7.25 -13.39 8.54
C PHE A 42 7.41 -14.90 8.55
N LEU A 43 6.29 -15.60 8.77
CA LEU A 43 6.18 -16.98 8.39
C LEU A 43 6.07 -17.05 6.86
N HIS A 44 7.20 -17.24 6.18
CA HIS A 44 7.16 -17.57 4.74
C HIS A 44 6.31 -18.83 4.55
N LEU A 45 5.51 -18.85 3.49
CA LEU A 45 4.60 -19.96 3.22
C LEU A 45 5.33 -21.31 3.13
N GLU A 46 6.58 -21.31 2.65
CA GLU A 46 7.46 -22.48 2.67
C GLU A 46 7.77 -22.95 4.10
N LYS A 47 8.10 -22.03 5.01
CA LYS A 47 8.31 -22.33 6.43
C LYS A 47 7.02 -22.84 7.11
N ILE A 48 5.85 -22.32 6.75
CA ILE A 48 4.55 -22.81 7.27
C ILE A 48 4.32 -24.27 6.90
N ILE A 49 4.58 -24.63 5.63
CA ILE A 49 4.39 -25.99 5.12
C ILE A 49 5.41 -26.97 5.71
N GLU A 50 6.61 -26.50 6.04
CA GLU A 50 7.67 -27.31 6.65
C GLU A 50 7.61 -27.35 8.18
N ASN A 51 6.76 -26.53 8.80
CA ASN A 51 6.63 -26.47 10.25
C ASN A 51 5.80 -27.67 10.76
N GLU A 52 6.50 -28.70 11.26
CA GLU A 52 5.86 -29.88 11.86
C GLU A 52 4.95 -29.53 13.05
N ASP A 53 5.24 -28.48 13.83
CA ASP A 53 4.35 -28.06 14.91
C ASP A 53 3.03 -27.49 14.37
N PHE A 54 3.07 -26.75 13.27
CA PHE A 54 1.86 -26.30 12.56
C PHE A 54 1.09 -27.49 12.00
N LEU A 55 1.75 -28.40 11.28
CA LEU A 55 1.12 -29.59 10.72
C LEU A 55 0.53 -30.50 11.81
N GLU A 56 1.21 -30.63 12.94
CA GLU A 56 0.76 -31.42 14.07
C GLU A 56 -0.38 -30.74 14.84
N ALA A 57 -0.36 -29.40 14.97
CA ALA A 57 -1.48 -28.63 15.51
C ALA A 57 -2.73 -28.81 14.62
N VAL A 58 -2.58 -28.74 13.30
CA VAL A 58 -3.66 -29.01 12.33
C VAL A 58 -4.18 -30.45 12.48
N ARG A 59 -3.30 -31.44 12.64
CA ARG A 59 -3.69 -32.86 12.82
C ARG A 59 -4.39 -33.13 14.15
N LYS A 60 -3.99 -32.44 15.21
CA LYS A 60 -4.54 -32.60 16.57
C LYS A 60 -5.79 -31.78 16.83
N MET A 61 -6.15 -30.87 15.93
CA MET A 61 -7.34 -30.04 16.10
C MET A 61 -8.60 -30.90 16.11
N PRO A 62 -9.55 -30.62 17.02
CA PRO A 62 -10.87 -31.25 17.00
C PRO A 62 -11.54 -31.04 15.64
N ALA A 63 -12.32 -32.02 15.16
CA ALA A 63 -12.95 -31.94 13.83
C ALA A 63 -13.91 -30.73 13.69
N GLU A 64 -14.38 -30.22 14.81
CA GLU A 64 -15.20 -29.03 14.97
C GLU A 64 -14.43 -27.70 14.94
N MET A 65 -13.11 -27.67 15.15
CA MET A 65 -12.25 -26.51 14.92
C MET A 65 -11.77 -26.51 13.48
N LYS A 66 -12.47 -25.77 12.61
CA LYS A 66 -12.02 -25.56 11.24
C LYS A 66 -10.89 -24.54 11.21
N LEU A 67 -9.68 -25.00 10.95
CA LEU A 67 -8.70 -24.15 10.26
C LEU A 67 -9.21 -23.89 8.85
N ASP A 68 -9.24 -22.62 8.44
CA ASP A 68 -9.57 -22.25 7.07
C ASP A 68 -8.43 -22.62 6.09
N TYR A 69 -7.22 -22.90 6.61
CA TYR A 69 -6.07 -23.35 5.83
C TYR A 69 -5.73 -24.81 6.11
N THR A 70 -6.08 -25.69 5.18
CA THR A 70 -5.58 -27.07 5.19
C THR A 70 -4.17 -27.14 4.58
N PRO A 71 -3.36 -28.17 4.89
CA PRO A 71 -2.06 -28.37 4.24
C PRO A 71 -2.17 -28.46 2.71
N GLU A 72 -3.27 -29.01 2.19
CA GLU A 72 -3.55 -29.06 0.75
C GLU A 72 -3.80 -27.67 0.18
N GLN A 73 -4.52 -26.80 0.92
CA GLN A 73 -4.74 -25.41 0.52
C GLN A 73 -3.42 -24.63 0.53
N ALA A 74 -2.60 -24.78 1.58
CA ALA A 74 -1.27 -24.19 1.66
C ALA A 74 -0.38 -24.64 0.49
N LYS A 75 -0.42 -25.92 0.12
CA LYS A 75 0.33 -26.45 -1.04
C LYS A 75 -0.16 -25.87 -2.37
N LYS A 76 -1.48 -25.70 -2.56
CA LYS A 76 -2.04 -25.04 -3.76
C LYS A 76 -1.59 -23.59 -3.84
N ASP A 77 -1.65 -22.88 -2.72
CA ASP A 77 -1.26 -21.48 -2.63
C ASP A 77 0.25 -21.31 -2.82
N LEU A 78 1.09 -22.25 -2.36
CA LEU A 78 2.53 -22.28 -2.67
C LEU A 78 2.79 -22.44 -4.18
N ASN A 79 2.01 -23.26 -4.87
CA ASN A 79 2.15 -23.39 -6.32
C ASN A 79 1.77 -22.09 -7.05
N LYS A 80 0.70 -21.41 -6.63
CA LYS A 80 0.33 -20.10 -7.17
C LYS A 80 1.42 -19.06 -6.94
N LEU A 81 2.00 -19.03 -5.73
CA LEU A 81 3.12 -18.15 -5.41
C LEU A 81 4.30 -18.40 -6.36
N LYS A 82 4.70 -19.66 -6.54
CA LYS A 82 5.78 -20.04 -7.47
C LYS A 82 5.50 -19.64 -8.92
N GLU A 83 4.24 -19.73 -9.36
CA GLU A 83 3.83 -19.29 -10.69
C GLU A 83 3.85 -17.76 -10.83
N ALA A 84 3.37 -17.03 -9.83
CA ALA A 84 3.40 -15.57 -9.80
C ALA A 84 4.84 -15.04 -9.80
N GLN A 85 5.71 -15.59 -8.95
CA GLN A 85 7.14 -15.26 -8.90
C GLN A 85 7.85 -15.51 -10.25
N ARG A 86 7.48 -16.57 -10.99
CA ARG A 86 8.06 -16.84 -12.32
C ARG A 86 7.69 -15.80 -13.37
N LYS A 87 6.52 -15.17 -13.25
CA LYS A 87 6.04 -14.11 -14.16
C LYS A 87 6.68 -12.76 -13.84
N PHE A 88 7.09 -12.55 -12.59
CA PHE A 88 7.81 -11.35 -12.15
C PHE A 88 9.30 -11.41 -12.56
N LYS A 89 9.59 -11.05 -13.82
CA LYS A 89 10.96 -10.94 -14.35
C LYS A 89 11.20 -9.60 -15.05
N GLU A 90 11.19 -8.52 -14.28
CA GLU A 90 11.76 -7.24 -14.69
C GLU A 90 12.53 -6.66 -13.48
N GLU A 91 13.86 -6.57 -13.59
CA GLU A 91 14.75 -6.24 -12.45
C GLU A 91 14.79 -4.73 -12.15
N ASP A 92 14.64 -3.88 -13.16
CA ASP A 92 14.90 -2.43 -13.03
C ASP A 92 13.72 -1.65 -12.43
N ILE A 93 12.48 -1.95 -12.84
CA ILE A 93 11.26 -1.32 -12.28
C ILE A 93 11.06 -1.74 -10.83
N LYS A 94 11.49 -2.96 -10.49
CA LYS A 94 11.32 -3.55 -9.17
C LYS A 94 12.01 -2.72 -8.08
N MET A 95 13.21 -2.19 -8.34
CA MET A 95 13.95 -1.49 -7.29
C MET A 95 13.33 -0.15 -6.88
N ILE A 96 12.86 0.65 -7.85
CA ILE A 96 12.14 1.89 -7.54
C ILE A 96 10.82 1.60 -6.85
N SER A 97 10.09 0.55 -7.28
CA SER A 97 8.84 0.11 -6.64
C SER A 97 9.07 -0.26 -5.19
N THR A 98 10.05 -1.14 -4.94
CA THR A 98 10.40 -1.57 -3.59
C THR A 98 10.88 -0.42 -2.71
N ALA A 99 11.64 0.55 -3.26
CA ALA A 99 12.03 1.73 -2.50
C ALA A 99 10.81 2.59 -2.12
N PHE A 100 9.85 2.75 -3.04
CA PHE A 100 8.61 3.48 -2.80
C PHE A 100 7.76 2.79 -1.73
N GLU A 101 7.44 1.51 -1.90
CA GLU A 101 6.72 0.66 -0.94
C GLU A 101 7.33 0.79 0.46
N ARG A 102 8.65 0.55 0.59
CA ARG A 102 9.35 0.64 1.88
C ARG A 102 9.30 2.02 2.50
N SER A 103 9.37 3.08 1.69
CA SER A 103 9.28 4.45 2.19
C SER A 103 7.89 4.74 2.73
N ILE A 104 6.83 4.25 2.07
CA ILE A 104 5.45 4.34 2.57
C ILE A 104 5.25 3.56 3.86
N ILE A 105 5.73 2.31 3.92
CA ILE A 105 5.70 1.48 5.14
C ILE A 105 6.42 2.18 6.28
N LEU A 106 7.63 2.69 6.03
CA LEU A 106 8.42 3.39 7.04
C LEU A 106 7.71 4.66 7.51
N ALA A 107 7.14 5.42 6.58
CA ALA A 107 6.44 6.65 6.90
C ALA A 107 5.21 6.41 7.79
N CYS A 108 4.45 5.36 7.49
CA CYS A 108 3.29 5.00 8.29
C CYS A 108 3.68 4.36 9.63
N THR A 109 4.70 3.50 9.67
CA THR A 109 5.13 2.80 10.90
C THR A 109 5.89 3.70 11.87
N LYS A 110 6.88 4.45 11.39
CA LYS A 110 7.77 5.29 12.23
C LYS A 110 7.22 6.68 12.44
N PHE A 111 6.67 7.31 11.40
CA PHE A 111 6.20 8.70 11.47
C PHE A 111 4.68 8.81 11.66
N LYS A 112 3.98 7.68 11.80
CA LYS A 112 2.56 7.63 12.14
C LYS A 112 1.69 8.48 11.19
N TRP A 113 1.98 8.41 9.89
CA TRP A 113 1.22 9.13 8.87
C TRP A 113 -0.26 8.71 8.82
N LEU A 114 -0.56 7.48 9.24
CA LEU A 114 -1.93 6.97 9.41
C LEU A 114 -2.44 7.11 10.85
N GLY A 115 -1.87 8.02 11.63
CA GLY A 115 -2.22 8.20 13.04
C GLY A 115 -1.48 7.25 13.98
N LYS A 116 -1.51 7.59 15.28
CA LYS A 116 -0.82 6.85 16.34
C LYS A 116 -1.45 5.49 16.65
N ASP A 117 -2.74 5.36 16.37
CA ASP A 117 -3.53 4.17 16.66
C ASP A 117 -3.52 3.17 15.49
N ALA A 118 -2.99 3.57 14.33
CA ALA A 118 -2.77 2.67 13.22
C ALA A 118 -1.56 1.76 13.46
N PHE A 119 -1.80 0.47 13.32
CA PHE A 119 -0.80 -0.58 13.35
C PHE A 119 -0.63 -1.17 11.96
N LEU A 120 0.61 -1.29 11.50
CA LEU A 120 0.93 -1.78 10.17
C LEU A 120 1.58 -3.15 10.22
N TRP A 121 1.13 -4.01 9.33
CA TRP A 121 1.70 -5.32 9.06
C TRP A 121 2.09 -5.34 7.58
N PRO A 122 3.38 -5.42 7.22
CA PRO A 122 3.74 -5.70 5.84
C PRO A 122 3.14 -7.05 5.42
N SER A 123 2.90 -7.24 4.14
CA SER A 123 2.35 -8.49 3.61
C SER A 123 3.40 -9.60 3.55
N ASN A 124 2.93 -10.84 3.59
CA ASN A 124 3.79 -11.98 3.27
C ASN A 124 3.91 -12.15 1.75
N ASP A 125 4.85 -12.98 1.31
CA ASP A 125 5.08 -13.24 -0.12
C ASP A 125 3.82 -13.68 -0.88
N PHE A 126 2.92 -14.45 -0.24
CA PHE A 126 1.69 -14.86 -0.91
C PHE A 126 0.77 -13.66 -1.16
N ASP A 127 0.55 -12.83 -0.15
CA ASP A 127 -0.31 -11.65 -0.27
C ASP A 127 0.28 -10.59 -1.21
N ASP A 128 1.60 -10.41 -1.22
CA ASP A 128 2.31 -9.54 -2.17
C ASP A 128 2.13 -10.04 -3.62
N TYR A 129 2.61 -11.25 -3.93
CA TYR A 129 2.65 -11.73 -5.31
C TYR A 129 1.30 -12.19 -5.86
N VAL A 130 0.37 -12.66 -5.01
CA VAL A 130 -0.91 -13.27 -5.44
C VAL A 130 -2.09 -12.37 -5.14
N ASN A 131 -2.14 -11.73 -3.97
CA ASN A 131 -3.26 -10.87 -3.58
C ASN A 131 -2.98 -9.37 -3.81
N HIS A 132 -1.78 -9.03 -4.31
CA HIS A 132 -1.37 -7.66 -4.65
C HIS A 132 -1.62 -6.70 -3.50
N THR A 133 -1.09 -7.03 -2.33
CA THR A 133 -1.12 -6.19 -1.14
C THR A 133 0.30 -6.07 -0.61
N ASP A 134 0.81 -4.85 -0.45
CA ASP A 134 2.15 -4.62 0.11
C ASP A 134 2.13 -4.51 1.63
N MET A 135 1.03 -4.00 2.17
CA MET A 135 0.84 -3.88 3.61
C MET A 135 -0.62 -3.87 4.00
N MET A 136 -0.88 -4.30 5.22
CA MET A 136 -2.15 -4.21 5.91
C MET A 136 -2.06 -3.19 7.03
N VAL A 137 -3.12 -2.44 7.23
CA VAL A 137 -3.28 -1.45 8.29
C VAL A 137 -4.47 -1.86 9.15
N SER A 138 -4.26 -2.05 10.46
CA SER A 138 -5.34 -2.07 11.44
C SER A 138 -5.43 -0.71 12.12
N PHE A 139 -6.62 -0.15 12.22
CA PHE A 139 -6.86 1.11 12.94
C PHE A 139 -7.18 0.89 14.44
N ASP A 140 -7.03 -0.34 14.95
CA ASP A 140 -7.06 -0.64 16.38
C ASP A 140 -5.68 -1.13 16.84
N SER A 141 -5.06 -0.37 17.74
CA SER A 141 -3.73 -0.65 18.26
C SER A 141 -3.66 -1.86 19.21
N LYS A 142 -4.80 -2.39 19.66
CA LYS A 142 -4.85 -3.44 20.68
C LYS A 142 -4.87 -4.83 20.07
N LYS A 143 -5.57 -5.01 18.95
CA LYS A 143 -5.68 -6.28 18.25
C LYS A 143 -5.84 -6.10 16.76
N LEU A 144 -5.27 -7.02 15.99
CA LEU A 144 -5.38 -7.06 14.55
C LEU A 144 -6.83 -7.28 14.09
N PHE A 145 -7.58 -8.10 14.82
CA PHE A 145 -8.91 -8.57 14.41
C PHE A 145 -10.09 -7.75 14.97
N ASP A 146 -9.85 -6.79 15.86
CA ASP A 146 -10.92 -6.08 16.58
C ASP A 146 -11.33 -4.75 15.91
N GLY A 147 -10.58 -4.26 14.91
CA GLY A 147 -10.77 -2.95 14.28
C GLY A 147 -10.98 -2.98 12.76
N PRO A 148 -11.25 -1.81 12.14
CA PRO A 148 -11.21 -1.66 10.69
C PRO A 148 -9.82 -2.02 10.15
N ILE A 149 -9.81 -2.83 9.09
CA ILE A 149 -8.59 -3.27 8.40
C ILE A 149 -8.60 -2.66 7.00
N LEU A 150 -7.42 -2.28 6.49
CA LEU A 150 -7.21 -1.77 5.15
C LEU A 150 -6.00 -2.49 4.52
N ALA A 151 -6.19 -3.03 3.32
CA ALA A 151 -5.09 -3.46 2.46
C ALA A 151 -4.59 -2.26 1.63
N LEU A 152 -3.28 -2.05 1.62
CA LEU A 152 -2.61 -1.00 0.85
C LEU A 152 -1.64 -1.62 -0.14
N ASP A 153 -1.67 -1.05 -1.34
CA ASP A 153 -0.85 -1.48 -2.46
C ASP A 153 -0.23 -0.24 -3.11
N ALA A 154 1.07 -0.03 -2.92
CA ALA A 154 1.81 1.08 -3.49
C ALA A 154 2.19 0.74 -4.95
N THR A 155 2.07 1.74 -5.82
CA THR A 155 2.45 1.54 -7.21
C THR A 155 2.82 2.86 -7.87
N PHE A 156 3.47 2.77 -9.02
CA PHE A 156 3.74 3.95 -9.81
C PHE A 156 3.47 3.77 -11.30
N GLY A 157 3.22 4.90 -11.95
CA GLY A 157 2.89 4.97 -13.36
C GLY A 157 1.42 4.70 -13.65
N VAL A 158 0.86 5.53 -14.55
CA VAL A 158 -0.58 5.56 -14.89
C VAL A 158 -1.14 4.18 -15.26
N ARG A 159 -0.39 3.37 -16.02
CA ARG A 159 -0.85 2.03 -16.42
C ARG A 159 -0.96 1.08 -15.22
N GLY A 160 0.01 1.10 -14.31
CA GLY A 160 0.01 0.26 -13.10
C GLY A 160 -1.15 0.64 -12.18
N ILE A 161 -1.33 1.94 -11.94
CA ILE A 161 -2.43 2.50 -11.15
C ILE A 161 -3.78 2.07 -11.72
N ASN A 162 -4.02 2.32 -13.00
CA ASN A 162 -5.29 1.98 -13.64
C ASN A 162 -5.58 0.47 -13.58
N SER A 163 -4.57 -0.38 -13.81
CA SER A 163 -4.74 -1.83 -13.74
C SER A 163 -5.17 -2.29 -12.34
N LYS A 164 -4.56 -1.73 -11.28
CA LYS A 164 -4.87 -2.08 -9.89
C LYS A 164 -6.25 -1.57 -9.47
N ILE A 165 -6.65 -0.36 -9.89
CA ILE A 165 -8.00 0.17 -9.67
C ILE A 165 -9.08 -0.69 -10.34
N GLU A 166 -8.88 -1.06 -11.61
CA GLU A 166 -9.85 -1.90 -12.32
C GLU A 166 -9.93 -3.32 -11.72
N GLN A 167 -8.82 -3.83 -11.18
CA GLN A 167 -8.84 -5.07 -10.43
C GLN A 167 -9.70 -4.97 -9.16
N ILE A 168 -9.57 -3.90 -8.38
CA ILE A 168 -10.42 -3.66 -7.20
C ILE A 168 -11.89 -3.59 -7.59
N LYS A 169 -12.25 -2.85 -8.66
CA LYS A 169 -13.63 -2.81 -9.16
C LYS A 169 -14.15 -4.20 -9.53
N SER A 170 -13.36 -5.00 -10.22
CA SER A 170 -13.73 -6.38 -10.59
C SER A 170 -13.92 -7.29 -9.37
N GLU A 171 -13.14 -7.11 -8.30
CA GLU A 171 -13.37 -7.80 -7.02
C GLU A 171 -14.70 -7.36 -6.39
N ILE A 172 -14.96 -6.05 -6.35
CA ILE A 172 -16.22 -5.49 -5.83
C ILE A 172 -17.42 -6.01 -6.62
N GLU A 173 -17.38 -6.01 -7.95
CA GLU A 173 -18.44 -6.54 -8.82
C GLU A 173 -18.77 -8.00 -8.52
N ARG A 174 -17.77 -8.80 -8.16
CA ARG A 174 -17.93 -10.21 -7.76
C ARG A 174 -18.41 -10.37 -6.31
N GLY A 175 -18.60 -9.28 -5.58
CA GLY A 175 -18.97 -9.29 -4.17
C GLY A 175 -17.84 -9.77 -3.27
N GLN A 176 -16.59 -9.44 -3.63
CA GLN A 176 -15.39 -9.85 -2.93
C GLN A 176 -14.60 -8.63 -2.43
N LEU A 177 -14.01 -8.79 -1.24
CA LEU A 177 -12.92 -7.95 -0.75
C LEU A 177 -11.59 -8.68 -0.99
N THR A 178 -10.48 -7.96 -0.85
CA THR A 178 -9.16 -8.57 -0.90
C THR A 178 -9.01 -9.53 0.28
N GLU A 179 -8.68 -10.78 -0.03
CA GLU A 179 -8.38 -11.83 0.94
C GLU A 179 -6.90 -11.71 1.35
N LEU A 180 -6.66 -11.66 2.65
CA LEU A 180 -5.35 -11.56 3.27
C LEU A 180 -5.10 -12.86 4.05
N LYS A 181 -4.02 -13.57 3.71
CA LYS A 181 -3.79 -14.94 4.19
C LYS A 181 -2.63 -15.06 5.16
N TYR A 182 -2.62 -16.17 5.91
CA TYR A 182 -1.48 -16.58 6.75
C TYR A 182 -1.08 -15.59 7.85
N PHE A 183 -2.02 -14.75 8.32
CA PHE A 183 -1.82 -13.92 9.50
C PHE A 183 -2.06 -14.73 10.77
N THR A 184 -1.27 -14.44 11.81
CA THR A 184 -1.48 -14.99 13.15
C THR A 184 -1.49 -13.84 14.15
N GLU A 185 -2.52 -13.80 14.99
CA GLU A 185 -2.46 -13.01 16.22
C GLU A 185 -2.14 -13.97 17.35
N SER A 186 -0.99 -13.80 18.00
CA SER A 186 -0.56 -14.60 19.16
C SER A 186 -0.39 -16.11 18.92
N GLY A 187 -0.31 -16.55 17.65
CA GLY A 187 -0.01 -17.95 17.29
C GLY A 187 -1.19 -18.93 17.38
N GLU A 188 -2.41 -18.47 17.66
CA GLU A 188 -3.53 -19.37 17.98
C GLU A 188 -4.57 -19.57 16.86
N ASP A 189 -4.69 -18.66 15.89
CA ASP A 189 -5.63 -18.80 14.77
C ASP A 189 -5.07 -18.27 13.45
N PHE A 190 -5.08 -19.13 12.41
CA PHE A 190 -4.86 -18.72 11.01
C PHE A 190 -6.22 -18.60 10.32
N LYS A 191 -6.77 -17.39 10.25
CA LYS A 191 -8.03 -17.10 9.54
C LYS A 191 -7.76 -16.11 8.40
N PRO A 192 -8.39 -16.29 7.22
CA PRO A 192 -8.37 -15.25 6.19
C PRO A 192 -9.01 -13.98 6.73
N LEU A 193 -8.35 -12.88 6.44
CA LEU A 193 -8.89 -11.55 6.64
C LEU A 193 -9.43 -11.04 5.32
N TYR A 194 -10.52 -10.28 5.38
CA TYR A 194 -11.10 -9.65 4.22
C TYR A 194 -11.06 -8.14 4.44
N ALA A 195 -10.31 -7.44 3.61
CA ALA A 195 -10.10 -6.02 3.77
C ALA A 195 -10.46 -5.26 2.47
N PRO A 196 -11.05 -4.06 2.58
CA PRO A 196 -11.01 -3.11 1.48
C PRO A 196 -9.55 -2.89 1.07
N ARG A 197 -9.31 -2.77 -0.24
CA ARG A 197 -7.99 -2.45 -0.78
C ARG A 197 -8.00 -1.08 -1.42
N ILE A 198 -6.89 -0.37 -1.25
CA ILE A 198 -6.61 0.94 -1.82
C ILE A 198 -5.22 0.93 -2.45
N VAL A 199 -5.09 1.66 -3.54
CA VAL A 199 -3.84 1.83 -4.24
C VAL A 199 -3.22 3.17 -3.83
N ILE A 200 -1.94 3.19 -3.47
CA ILE A 200 -1.18 4.43 -3.32
C ILE A 200 -0.39 4.62 -4.61
N GLY A 201 -1.00 5.32 -5.55
CA GLY A 201 -0.48 5.55 -6.89
C GLY A 201 0.23 6.89 -7.07
N MET A 202 1.42 6.90 -7.66
CA MET A 202 2.12 8.14 -8.06
C MET A 202 2.75 8.03 -9.46
N GLU A 203 2.93 9.14 -10.16
CA GLU A 203 3.73 9.14 -11.40
C GLU A 203 5.20 8.84 -11.10
N LYS A 204 5.94 8.21 -12.04
CA LYS A 204 7.34 7.80 -11.84
C LYS A 204 8.21 8.96 -11.35
N ASP A 205 8.15 10.11 -12.03
CA ASP A 205 8.96 11.29 -11.68
C ASP A 205 8.62 11.82 -10.28
N ARG A 206 7.36 11.66 -9.85
CA ARG A 206 6.91 12.06 -8.52
C ARG A 206 7.38 11.09 -7.45
N VAL A 207 7.42 9.79 -7.74
CA VAL A 207 8.05 8.79 -6.86
C VAL A 207 9.53 9.08 -6.70
N LEU A 208 10.25 9.35 -7.79
CA LEU A 208 11.67 9.68 -7.71
C LEU A 208 11.92 10.94 -6.88
N ASN A 209 11.12 11.99 -7.08
CA ASN A 209 11.22 13.20 -6.25
C ASN A 209 10.90 12.90 -4.78
N PHE A 210 9.83 12.14 -4.51
CA PHE A 210 9.48 11.71 -3.17
C PHE A 210 10.62 10.93 -2.50
N LEU A 211 11.21 9.97 -3.19
CA LEU A 211 12.33 9.16 -2.70
C LEU A 211 13.58 10.01 -2.45
N ASN A 212 13.87 10.99 -3.29
CA ASN A 212 14.99 11.93 -3.08
C ASN A 212 14.80 12.72 -1.79
N VAL A 213 13.64 13.38 -1.62
CA VAL A 213 13.32 14.15 -0.42
C VAL A 213 13.33 13.24 0.82
N PHE A 214 12.72 12.06 0.71
CA PHE A 214 12.64 11.09 1.80
C PHE A 214 14.04 10.61 2.22
N GLY A 215 14.90 10.26 1.26
CA GLY A 215 16.27 9.82 1.50
C GLY A 215 17.15 10.90 2.09
N GLU A 216 17.09 12.14 1.58
CA GLU A 216 17.85 13.26 2.11
C GLU A 216 17.49 13.58 3.57
N GLU A 217 16.20 13.57 3.91
CA GLU A 217 15.76 13.81 5.28
C GLU A 217 16.17 12.67 6.21
N PHE A 218 16.14 11.43 5.70
CA PHE A 218 16.61 10.25 6.44
C PHE A 218 18.11 10.34 6.75
N ASP A 219 18.93 10.82 5.80
CA ASP A 219 20.37 11.03 5.98
C ASP A 219 20.69 12.16 6.97
N LYS A 220 20.02 13.30 6.82
CA LYS A 220 20.29 14.52 7.60
C LYS A 220 19.95 14.34 9.08
N LYS A 221 19.04 13.42 9.43
CA LYS A 221 18.46 13.30 10.76
C LYS A 221 18.59 11.87 11.31
N LYS A 222 19.80 11.52 11.75
CA LYS A 222 20.08 10.25 12.45
C LYS A 222 19.42 10.11 13.83
N LYS A 223 18.71 11.13 14.32
CA LYS A 223 17.95 11.07 15.57
C LYS A 223 16.46 11.14 15.25
N ALA A 224 15.73 10.12 15.69
CA ALA A 224 14.28 9.97 15.49
C ALA A 224 13.47 11.17 16.01
N GLU A 225 14.05 11.96 16.91
CA GLU A 225 13.44 13.12 17.58
C GLU A 225 13.38 14.38 16.68
N ASP A 226 14.16 14.45 15.59
CA ASP A 226 14.28 15.66 14.75
C ASP A 226 13.49 15.60 13.42
N MET A 227 12.78 14.49 13.14
CA MET A 227 11.98 14.27 11.92
C MET A 227 10.68 15.11 11.86
N ASP A 228 10.62 16.23 12.56
CA ASP A 228 9.51 17.19 12.54
C ASP A 228 9.19 17.70 11.13
N PHE A 229 10.16 17.69 10.21
CA PHE A 229 9.93 18.10 8.82
C PHE A 229 9.02 17.14 8.07
N LEU A 230 9.24 15.82 8.11
CA LEU A 230 8.33 14.84 7.49
C LEU A 230 6.97 14.77 8.21
N SER A 231 6.93 15.16 9.49
CA SER A 231 5.72 15.23 10.30
C SER A 231 4.87 16.49 10.04
N SER A 232 5.49 17.60 9.59
CA SER A 232 4.87 18.91 9.36
C SER A 232 4.61 19.23 7.88
N ASN A 233 5.12 18.42 6.96
CA ASN A 233 5.00 18.69 5.53
C ASN A 233 3.65 18.22 4.96
N ALA A 234 3.14 18.93 3.95
CA ALA A 234 1.90 18.60 3.24
C ALA A 234 1.87 17.14 2.74
N VAL A 235 3.05 16.55 2.50
CA VAL A 235 3.26 15.16 2.10
C VAL A 235 2.64 14.17 3.09
N ARG A 236 2.70 14.43 4.42
CA ARG A 236 2.08 13.56 5.43
C ARG A 236 0.59 13.38 5.22
N SER A 237 -0.09 14.46 4.82
CA SER A 237 -1.53 14.43 4.56
C SER A 237 -1.89 13.79 3.23
N LEU A 238 -0.94 13.63 2.29
CA LEU A 238 -1.24 13.08 0.97
C LEU A 238 -1.71 11.62 1.06
N ILE A 239 -1.08 10.78 1.87
CA ILE A 239 -1.47 9.38 1.99
C ILE A 239 -2.90 9.24 2.56
N PRO A 240 -3.24 9.82 3.74
CA PRO A 240 -4.62 9.74 4.24
C PRO A 240 -5.63 10.38 3.29
N LEU A 241 -5.28 11.46 2.57
CA LEU A 241 -6.19 12.08 1.60
C LEU A 241 -6.42 11.19 0.37
N GLU A 242 -5.41 10.48 -0.10
CA GLU A 242 -5.56 9.54 -1.20
C GLU A 242 -6.41 8.34 -0.78
N ILE A 243 -6.13 7.79 0.41
CA ILE A 243 -6.95 6.74 1.01
C ILE A 243 -8.42 7.19 1.12
N LYS A 244 -8.66 8.42 1.59
CA LYS A 244 -10.01 8.96 1.68
C LYS A 244 -10.72 8.97 0.31
N LYS A 245 -10.06 9.52 -0.72
CA LYS A 245 -10.66 9.64 -2.06
C LYS A 245 -10.97 8.28 -2.67
N GLU A 246 -10.02 7.33 -2.60
CA GLU A 246 -10.24 5.99 -3.13
C GLU A 246 -11.31 5.23 -2.35
N ALA A 247 -11.32 5.33 -1.02
CA ALA A 247 -12.36 4.70 -0.20
C ALA A 247 -13.75 5.27 -0.51
N GLU A 248 -13.89 6.59 -0.68
CA GLU A 248 -15.14 7.22 -1.12
C GLU A 248 -15.55 6.71 -2.51
N HIS A 249 -14.61 6.63 -3.45
CA HIS A 249 -14.87 6.13 -4.79
C HIS A 249 -15.40 4.70 -4.77
N PHE A 250 -14.70 3.77 -4.11
CA PHE A 250 -15.08 2.36 -4.09
C PHE A 250 -16.34 2.09 -3.26
N LYS A 251 -16.57 2.82 -2.16
CA LYS A 251 -17.84 2.81 -1.44
C LYS A 251 -19.00 3.20 -2.35
N ASN A 252 -18.86 4.33 -3.06
CA ASN A 252 -19.92 4.80 -3.96
C ASN A 252 -20.14 3.83 -5.12
N TYR A 253 -19.07 3.26 -5.67
CA TYR A 253 -19.15 2.24 -6.71
C TYR A 253 -19.95 1.01 -6.26
N ALA A 254 -19.66 0.47 -5.07
CA ALA A 254 -20.41 -0.65 -4.52
C ALA A 254 -21.90 -0.32 -4.30
N LEU A 255 -22.22 0.89 -3.83
CA LEU A 255 -23.61 1.35 -3.65
C LEU A 255 -24.34 1.56 -4.99
N GLU A 256 -23.63 2.00 -6.04
CA GLU A 256 -24.19 2.10 -7.38
C GLU A 256 -24.55 0.73 -7.95
N LEU A 257 -23.71 -0.29 -7.72
CA LEU A 257 -24.02 -1.66 -8.12
C LEU A 257 -25.31 -2.18 -7.46
N VAL A 258 -25.54 -1.85 -6.18
CA VAL A 258 -26.79 -2.19 -5.47
C VAL A 258 -28.02 -1.53 -6.11
N LYS A 259 -27.90 -0.25 -6.50
CA LYS A 259 -29.02 0.55 -7.05
C LYS A 259 -29.35 0.16 -8.49
N ASN A 260 -28.34 -0.06 -9.32
CA ASN A 260 -28.51 -0.15 -10.78
C ASN A 260 -28.83 -1.57 -11.26
N ASN A 261 -28.53 -2.61 -10.46
CA ASN A 261 -28.72 -3.99 -10.89
C ASN A 261 -29.95 -4.64 -10.24
N ILE A 262 -31.14 -4.24 -10.70
CA ILE A 262 -32.42 -4.70 -10.13
C ILE A 262 -32.55 -6.23 -10.22
N ASP A 263 -32.07 -6.85 -11.30
CA ASP A 263 -32.15 -8.30 -11.53
C ASP A 263 -31.04 -9.12 -10.85
N THR A 264 -30.08 -8.47 -10.17
CA THR A 264 -29.01 -9.18 -9.47
C THR A 264 -29.55 -9.96 -8.27
N PRO A 265 -29.08 -11.19 -8.04
CA PRO A 265 -29.38 -11.98 -6.85
C PRO A 265 -29.19 -11.21 -5.53
N ASN A 266 -30.10 -11.42 -4.58
CA ASN A 266 -30.10 -10.69 -3.31
C ASN A 266 -28.82 -10.90 -2.50
N ASP A 267 -28.21 -12.09 -2.57
CA ASP A 267 -26.95 -12.40 -1.88
C ASP A 267 -25.79 -11.54 -2.40
N LEU A 268 -25.76 -11.24 -3.70
CA LEU A 268 -24.73 -10.37 -4.26
C LEU A 268 -24.96 -8.89 -3.89
N LYS A 269 -26.21 -8.43 -3.82
CA LYS A 269 -26.54 -7.09 -3.32
C LYS A 269 -26.16 -6.91 -1.84
N GLU A 270 -26.38 -7.95 -1.03
CA GLU A 270 -25.95 -7.98 0.36
C GLU A 270 -24.42 -7.86 0.47
N LYS A 271 -23.67 -8.63 -0.33
CA LYS A 271 -22.21 -8.53 -0.41
C LYS A 271 -21.74 -7.12 -0.78
N TRP A 272 -22.32 -6.48 -1.80
CA TRP A 272 -21.96 -5.10 -2.15
C TRP A 272 -22.27 -4.10 -1.04
N THR A 273 -23.35 -4.31 -0.29
CA THR A 273 -23.68 -3.47 0.88
C THR A 273 -22.65 -3.66 2.00
N ILE A 274 -22.20 -4.90 2.25
CA ILE A 274 -21.14 -5.20 3.21
C ILE A 274 -19.82 -4.54 2.78
N ILE A 275 -19.46 -4.63 1.50
CA ILE A 275 -18.26 -3.99 0.94
C ILE A 275 -18.31 -2.47 1.13
N ALA A 276 -19.43 -1.84 0.80
CA ALA A 276 -19.60 -0.40 1.02
C ALA A 276 -19.46 -0.03 2.50
N GLY A 277 -19.99 -0.85 3.40
CA GLY A 277 -19.81 -0.70 4.85
C GLY A 277 -18.36 -0.84 5.30
N ALA A 278 -17.59 -1.76 4.70
CA ALA A 278 -16.17 -1.93 5.01
C ALA A 278 -15.34 -0.69 4.62
N TYR A 279 -15.59 -0.11 3.45
CA TYR A 279 -14.96 1.16 3.06
C TYR A 279 -15.42 2.34 3.95
N ASP A 280 -16.67 2.35 4.41
CA ASP A 280 -17.17 3.37 5.35
C ASP A 280 -16.43 3.32 6.69
N LEU A 281 -16.14 2.13 7.22
CA LEU A 281 -15.34 1.97 8.44
C LEU A 281 -13.94 2.57 8.27
N VAL A 282 -13.27 2.31 7.14
CA VAL A 282 -11.96 2.92 6.84
C VAL A 282 -12.06 4.44 6.74
N LEU A 283 -13.09 4.96 6.07
CA LEU A 283 -13.30 6.40 5.95
C LEU A 283 -13.43 7.07 7.31
N ASN A 284 -14.20 6.47 8.23
CA ASN A 284 -14.36 7.01 9.57
C ASN A 284 -13.01 7.13 10.31
N GLU A 285 -12.09 6.18 10.15
CA GLU A 285 -10.76 6.26 10.77
C GLU A 285 -9.87 7.31 10.10
N ILE A 286 -9.89 7.37 8.77
CA ILE A 286 -9.13 8.37 8.01
C ILE A 286 -9.61 9.79 8.30
N GLU A 287 -10.91 10.00 8.48
CA GLU A 287 -11.45 11.29 8.87
C GLU A 287 -11.05 11.69 10.29
N LYS A 288 -10.94 10.75 11.23
CA LYS A 288 -10.36 11.03 12.56
C LYS A 288 -8.91 11.49 12.42
N ILE A 289 -8.09 10.80 11.62
CA ILE A 289 -6.70 11.16 11.37
C ILE A 289 -6.60 12.57 10.79
N LEU A 290 -7.35 12.84 9.71
CA LEU A 290 -7.36 14.14 9.04
C LEU A 290 -7.91 15.28 9.92
N SER A 291 -8.89 15.00 10.79
CA SER A 291 -9.45 15.99 11.71
C SER A 291 -8.56 16.24 12.94
N THR A 292 -7.79 15.25 13.38
CA THR A 292 -6.74 15.48 14.39
C THR A 292 -5.61 16.35 13.85
N ASP A 293 -5.30 16.24 12.56
CA ASP A 293 -4.37 17.13 11.87
C ASP A 293 -4.98 18.54 11.65
N GLU A 294 -6.30 18.72 11.67
CA GLU A 294 -6.91 20.07 11.72
C GLU A 294 -6.67 20.80 13.05
N LYS A 295 -6.44 20.09 14.16
CA LYS A 295 -5.88 20.71 15.37
C LYS A 295 -4.39 21.03 15.23
N GLN A 296 -3.67 20.34 14.33
CA GLN A 296 -2.31 20.72 13.93
C GLN A 296 -2.31 21.87 12.89
N LYS A 297 -3.45 22.21 12.28
CA LYS A 297 -3.61 23.44 11.49
C LYS A 297 -3.57 24.72 12.32
N GLU A 298 -3.91 24.68 13.61
CA GLU A 298 -3.57 25.76 14.56
C GLU A 298 -2.05 25.91 14.75
N LEU A 299 -1.23 24.95 14.31
CA LEU A 299 0.24 24.98 14.32
C LEU A 299 0.88 25.32 12.96
N GLY A 300 0.11 25.77 11.95
CA GLY A 300 0.68 26.52 10.81
C GLY A 300 0.52 25.95 9.39
N ILE A 301 -0.55 25.20 9.08
CA ILE A 301 -0.88 24.89 7.68
C ILE A 301 -1.97 25.87 7.21
N ASP A 302 -1.51 26.93 6.52
CA ASP A 302 -2.34 28.04 6.03
C ASP A 302 -3.57 27.58 5.21
N LEU A 303 -4.65 28.35 5.31
CA LEU A 303 -5.95 28.18 4.65
C LEU A 303 -5.84 28.08 3.11
N ALA A 304 -4.72 28.51 2.53
CA ALA A 304 -4.41 28.39 1.11
C ALA A 304 -4.50 26.94 0.60
N THR A 305 -3.98 25.97 1.36
CA THR A 305 -3.96 24.55 0.95
C THR A 305 -5.37 23.94 0.95
N LYS A 306 -6.25 24.39 1.86
CA LYS A 306 -7.65 23.93 1.96
C LYS A 306 -8.50 24.47 0.80
N SER A 307 -8.28 25.72 0.40
CA SER A 307 -8.96 26.33 -0.76
C SER A 307 -8.51 25.72 -2.09
N ALA A 308 -7.23 25.34 -2.21
CA ALA A 308 -6.68 24.65 -3.38
C ALA A 308 -7.24 23.22 -3.51
N PHE A 309 -7.44 22.52 -2.38
CA PHE A 309 -7.96 21.14 -2.36
C PHE A 309 -9.46 21.06 -2.70
N GLN A 310 -10.26 22.04 -2.29
CA GLN A 310 -11.72 22.04 -2.52
C GLN A 310 -12.13 22.64 -3.86
N SER A 311 -11.31 23.48 -4.49
CA SER A 311 -11.70 24.20 -5.70
C SER A 311 -11.15 23.61 -7.00
N ARG A 312 -10.16 22.72 -6.97
CA ARG A 312 -9.43 22.31 -8.18
C ARG A 312 -8.98 20.86 -8.09
N GLY A 313 -9.58 19.99 -8.91
CA GLY A 313 -9.16 18.60 -9.06
C GLY A 313 -7.68 18.52 -9.44
N GLY A 314 -6.92 17.72 -8.69
CA GLY A 314 -5.64 17.10 -9.07
C GLY A 314 -4.43 18.00 -9.35
N ASP A 315 -4.55 18.99 -10.23
CA ASP A 315 -3.42 19.40 -11.05
C ASP A 315 -2.59 20.56 -10.47
N GLN A 316 -3.11 21.34 -9.52
CA GLN A 316 -2.41 22.56 -9.05
C GLN A 316 -1.61 22.42 -7.76
N ILE A 317 -1.74 21.31 -7.02
CA ILE A 317 -0.81 20.98 -5.93
C ILE A 317 0.61 20.80 -6.49
N TYR A 318 0.71 20.33 -7.73
CA TYR A 318 1.96 20.13 -8.44
C TYR A 318 2.68 21.44 -8.81
N ASP A 319 1.97 22.55 -9.00
CA ASP A 319 2.58 23.87 -9.29
C ASP A 319 3.18 24.54 -8.04
N ALA A 320 2.66 24.24 -6.85
CA ALA A 320 3.19 24.76 -5.59
C ALA A 320 4.48 24.04 -5.17
N ILE A 321 4.60 22.74 -5.47
CA ILE A 321 5.81 21.94 -5.25
C ILE A 321 6.91 22.33 -6.24
N ASN A 322 6.55 22.72 -7.47
CA ASN A 322 7.50 23.15 -8.51
C ASN A 322 7.99 24.62 -8.35
N ARG A 323 7.60 25.33 -7.29
CA ARG A 323 8.06 26.71 -6.98
C ARG A 323 8.94 26.80 -5.72
N LEU A 324 9.32 25.66 -5.17
CA LEU A 324 10.42 25.51 -4.20
C LEU A 324 11.68 25.04 -4.92
#